data_AF-A0A956ZC62-F1
#
_entry.id   AF-A0A956ZC62-F1
#
_cell.length_a   1.000
_cell.length_b   1.000
_cell.length_c   1.000
_cell.angle_alpha   90.00
_cell.angle_beta   90.00
_cell.angle_gamma   90.00
#
_symmetry.space_group_name_H-M   'P 1'
#
loop_
_entity.id
_entity.type
_entity.pdbx_description
1 polymer ?
#
loop_
_entity_poly.entity_id
_entity_poly.type
_entity_poly.pdbx_seq_one_letter_code
_entity_poly.pdbx_strand_id
1 'polypeptide(L)'
;MIDIWKKILQELDDIAPYLKASTDAALGTAEGDKTALIAGIENLYKICNLETPKIIFCDSPWQLANMVDFAGTVDSFGFAKIEDAKEKFRQSQPTAFELVLGADRLTQCIDALAAKVESLRDTEELILLTNSSKNSIKLSADLTDHRKRHSPDIFANTRLMSRKEREDHEFAQSVRLNLYNRVHDEAPANRWAILKMMTSVMEGILNEEALCVYNATTSNCPWGHCHVAEVFTIDKGMLYEGDYGPYITSLHKIMLNSNMLFLGAEFALVANRPTKLTFNEEGRLHSADSPALEYADSFCLFALDGTIMKHKAVTAPQSLTIDDIEQEYNVEARRTLIDLYGMDRYIKECGAAFHEGLYRKAFDDDEALVVYELKKDGNTEYVRVNPDTRNAKQALDWCEVVGAYRPLYRDDANILKLEPSRSVTQEDDTTNEKQKHEVKDYTKELTRAVEIYKNAGLFNKQDTAKVIKAYQDELCENLESNGFPPPALQEQIIGVLHHSDNYFWWGDPECDVCSVNVAYIDFVSKLARAADETFAPSYCDEKWKGEFGPITVEIELNGKKHRFKPSYFDDWLDMSIIIWINGLIEGERKFETLSGGNYSNCLFITKAQKKMLIKELAYPFDTPD
;
A
#
# COMPACT_ATOMS: atom_id res chain seq x y z
N MET A 1 -26.29 -10.59 -15.91
CA MET A 1 -25.07 -10.35 -15.10
C MET A 1 -25.29 -10.53 -13.61
N ILE A 2 -26.36 -9.99 -13.00
CA ILE A 2 -26.66 -10.22 -11.57
C ILE A 2 -26.69 -11.70 -11.19
N ASP A 3 -27.43 -12.53 -11.93
CA ASP A 3 -27.57 -13.95 -11.59
C ASP A 3 -26.25 -14.73 -11.74
N ILE A 4 -25.38 -14.26 -12.63
CA ILE A 4 -24.00 -14.74 -12.80
C ILE A 4 -23.19 -14.38 -11.55
N TRP A 5 -23.22 -13.12 -11.12
CA TRP A 5 -22.52 -12.66 -9.91
C TRP A 5 -23.05 -13.31 -8.62
N LYS A 6 -24.35 -13.61 -8.54
CA LYS A 6 -24.96 -14.39 -7.44
C LYS A 6 -24.47 -15.83 -7.41
N LYS A 7 -24.35 -16.47 -8.58
CA LYS A 7 -23.80 -17.82 -8.68
C LYS A 7 -22.31 -17.85 -8.30
N ILE A 8 -21.52 -16.82 -8.67
CA ILE A 8 -20.12 -16.69 -8.22
C ILE A 8 -20.06 -16.68 -6.70
N LEU A 9 -20.83 -15.81 -6.03
CA LEU A 9 -20.87 -15.73 -4.57
C LEU A 9 -21.20 -17.06 -3.88
N GLN A 10 -22.10 -17.86 -4.46
CA GLN A 10 -22.48 -19.17 -3.91
C GLN A 10 -21.37 -20.22 -4.06
N GLU A 11 -20.46 -20.05 -5.01
CA GLU A 11 -19.42 -21.03 -5.34
C GLU A 11 -18.01 -20.58 -4.90
N LEU A 12 -17.87 -19.41 -4.28
CA LEU A 12 -16.58 -18.83 -3.87
C LEU A 12 -15.79 -19.74 -2.90
N ASP A 13 -16.43 -20.70 -2.24
CA ASP A 13 -15.78 -21.64 -1.32
C ASP A 13 -14.83 -22.62 -2.05
N ASP A 14 -14.92 -22.74 -3.38
CA ASP A 14 -14.11 -23.65 -4.20
C ASP A 14 -12.89 -22.97 -4.88
N ILE A 15 -12.41 -21.83 -4.38
CA ILE A 15 -11.41 -21.00 -5.07
C ILE A 15 -9.96 -21.49 -4.96
N ALA A 16 -9.66 -22.33 -3.95
CA ALA A 16 -8.30 -22.78 -3.62
C ALA A 16 -7.48 -23.40 -4.79
N PRO A 17 -8.06 -24.24 -5.67
CA PRO A 17 -7.32 -24.79 -6.82
C PRO A 17 -6.85 -23.70 -7.80
N TYR A 18 -7.67 -22.67 -8.00
CA TYR A 18 -7.37 -21.56 -8.89
C TYR A 18 -6.31 -20.63 -8.28
N LEU A 19 -6.34 -20.43 -6.97
CA LEU A 19 -5.28 -19.72 -6.23
C LEU A 19 -3.92 -20.37 -6.43
N LYS A 20 -3.87 -21.70 -6.29
CA LYS A 20 -2.66 -22.47 -6.52
C LYS A 20 -2.18 -22.32 -7.98
N ALA A 21 -3.07 -22.55 -8.95
CA ALA A 21 -2.73 -22.43 -10.38
C ALA A 21 -2.23 -21.03 -10.76
N SER A 22 -2.87 -19.99 -10.23
CA SER A 22 -2.45 -18.61 -10.41
C SER A 22 -1.07 -18.34 -9.85
N THR A 23 -0.77 -18.87 -8.66
CA THR A 23 0.54 -18.68 -8.06
C THR A 23 1.60 -19.40 -8.89
N ASP A 24 1.33 -20.65 -9.26
CA ASP A 24 2.27 -21.46 -10.03
C ASP A 24 2.55 -20.81 -11.42
N ALA A 25 1.56 -20.12 -11.99
CA ALA A 25 1.73 -19.34 -13.21
C ALA A 25 2.50 -18.03 -12.98
N ALA A 26 2.17 -17.26 -11.94
CA ALA A 26 2.81 -15.96 -11.68
C ALA A 26 4.25 -16.08 -11.18
N LEU A 27 4.50 -17.02 -10.28
CA LEU A 27 5.75 -17.24 -9.54
C LEU A 27 6.43 -18.54 -9.96
N GLY A 28 6.13 -19.05 -11.16
CA GLY A 28 6.83 -20.19 -11.73
C GLY A 28 8.17 -19.78 -12.35
N THR A 29 9.13 -20.70 -12.37
CA THR A 29 10.40 -20.55 -13.10
C THR A 29 10.36 -21.14 -14.51
N ALA A 30 9.30 -21.88 -14.84
CA ALA A 30 9.10 -22.42 -16.18
C ALA A 30 8.76 -21.31 -17.17
N GLU A 31 9.37 -21.29 -18.35
CA GLU A 31 9.08 -20.28 -19.38
C GLU A 31 7.58 -20.31 -19.76
N GLY A 32 6.98 -19.12 -19.90
CA GLY A 32 5.60 -18.98 -20.38
C GLY A 32 5.50 -19.24 -21.88
N ASP A 33 4.32 -19.63 -22.37
CA ASP A 33 4.05 -19.73 -23.80
C ASP A 33 3.95 -18.32 -24.41
N LYS A 34 5.06 -17.86 -24.99
CA LYS A 34 5.17 -16.57 -25.68
C LYS A 34 4.19 -16.46 -26.85
N THR A 35 3.86 -17.55 -27.52
CA THR A 35 2.91 -17.53 -28.65
C THR A 35 1.49 -17.26 -28.14
N ALA A 36 1.08 -17.95 -27.08
CA ALA A 36 -0.22 -17.72 -26.46
C ALA A 36 -0.34 -16.33 -25.86
N LEU A 37 0.74 -15.83 -25.22
CA LEU A 37 0.82 -14.48 -24.69
C LEU A 37 0.65 -13.41 -25.78
N ILE A 38 1.44 -13.52 -26.87
CA ILE A 38 1.37 -12.59 -28.00
C ILE A 38 -0.06 -12.58 -28.56
N ALA A 39 -0.62 -13.76 -28.84
CA ALA A 39 -1.98 -13.87 -29.33
C ALA A 39 -3.02 -13.28 -28.34
N GLY A 40 -2.78 -13.37 -27.03
CA GLY A 40 -3.60 -12.73 -26.02
C GLY A 40 -3.56 -11.20 -26.12
N ILE A 41 -2.36 -10.62 -26.19
CA ILE A 41 -2.17 -9.16 -26.33
C ILE A 41 -2.79 -8.65 -27.63
N GLU A 42 -2.51 -9.30 -28.76
CA GLU A 42 -3.05 -8.90 -30.06
C GLU A 42 -4.58 -8.93 -30.09
N ASN A 43 -5.18 -9.99 -29.54
CA ASN A 43 -6.64 -10.09 -29.46
C ASN A 43 -7.23 -9.03 -28.53
N LEU A 44 -6.57 -8.71 -27.40
CA LEU A 44 -7.01 -7.67 -26.49
C LEU A 44 -7.10 -6.32 -27.20
N TYR A 45 -6.06 -5.92 -27.94
CA TYR A 45 -6.05 -4.65 -28.68
C TYR A 45 -7.07 -4.65 -29.81
N LYS A 46 -7.21 -5.77 -30.53
CA LYS A 46 -8.23 -5.93 -31.58
C LYS A 46 -9.65 -5.76 -31.03
N ILE A 47 -9.96 -6.37 -29.87
CA ILE A 47 -11.26 -6.21 -29.20
C ILE A 47 -11.49 -4.75 -28.83
N CYS A 48 -10.43 -4.06 -28.39
CA CYS A 48 -10.46 -2.64 -28.07
C CYS A 48 -10.49 -1.71 -29.30
N ASN A 49 -10.48 -2.25 -30.52
CA ASN A 49 -10.37 -1.50 -31.77
C ASN A 49 -9.14 -0.56 -31.78
N LEU A 50 -8.03 -1.07 -31.26
CA LEU A 50 -6.73 -0.43 -31.21
C LEU A 50 -5.79 -1.10 -32.21
N GLU A 51 -4.78 -0.35 -32.68
CA GLU A 51 -3.70 -0.94 -33.47
C GLU A 51 -2.89 -1.90 -32.59
N THR A 52 -2.49 -3.03 -33.16
CA THR A 52 -1.70 -4.03 -32.44
C THR A 52 -0.38 -3.40 -31.98
N PRO A 53 -0.05 -3.48 -30.68
CA PRO A 53 1.16 -2.88 -30.16
C PRO A 53 2.35 -3.74 -30.54
N LYS A 54 3.53 -3.14 -30.55
CA LYS A 54 4.76 -3.91 -30.61
C LYS A 54 5.07 -4.56 -29.27
N ILE A 55 5.29 -5.87 -29.24
CA ILE A 55 5.53 -6.60 -27.99
C ILE A 55 7.03 -6.75 -27.75
N ILE A 56 7.52 -6.29 -26.60
CA ILE A 56 8.93 -6.36 -26.19
C ILE A 56 9.05 -7.21 -24.94
N PHE A 57 9.84 -8.27 -25.01
CA PHE A 57 10.16 -9.11 -23.85
C PHE A 57 11.36 -8.56 -23.09
N CYS A 58 11.20 -8.34 -21.80
CA CYS A 58 12.23 -7.92 -20.85
C CYS A 58 12.65 -9.12 -19.99
N ASP A 59 13.90 -9.15 -19.57
CA ASP A 59 14.48 -10.26 -18.80
C ASP A 59 14.03 -10.26 -17.34
N SER A 60 13.60 -9.12 -16.82
CA SER A 60 13.02 -8.97 -15.49
C SER A 60 11.99 -7.82 -15.42
N PRO A 61 11.18 -7.76 -14.35
CA PRO A 61 10.37 -6.60 -14.01
C PRO A 61 11.18 -5.31 -13.86
N TRP A 62 12.40 -5.39 -13.33
CA TRP A 62 13.28 -4.23 -13.17
C TRP A 62 13.72 -3.68 -14.53
N GLN A 63 14.15 -4.55 -15.44
CA GLN A 63 14.47 -4.13 -16.80
C GLN A 63 13.25 -3.49 -17.46
N LEU A 64 12.07 -4.11 -17.35
CA LEU A 64 10.81 -3.59 -17.88
C LEU A 64 10.50 -2.17 -17.38
N ALA A 65 10.58 -1.95 -16.06
CA ALA A 65 10.28 -0.66 -15.45
C ALA A 65 11.24 0.44 -15.94
N ASN A 66 12.52 0.10 -16.11
CA ASN A 66 13.56 1.06 -16.47
C ASN A 66 13.78 1.20 -17.98
N MET A 67 13.10 0.41 -18.82
CA MET A 67 13.23 0.47 -20.28
C MET A 67 12.95 1.88 -20.83
N VAL A 68 11.89 2.55 -20.35
CA VAL A 68 11.46 3.86 -20.86
C VAL A 68 12.42 4.96 -20.42
N ASP A 69 12.80 4.99 -19.14
CA ASP A 69 13.70 6.00 -18.58
C ASP A 69 15.12 5.91 -19.12
N PHE A 70 15.63 4.68 -19.25
CA PHE A 70 16.94 4.48 -19.85
C PHE A 70 16.96 4.90 -21.32
N ALA A 71 15.91 4.57 -22.08
CA ALA A 71 15.79 5.02 -23.47
C ALA A 71 15.72 6.55 -23.58
N GLY A 72 14.97 7.22 -22.69
CA GLY A 72 14.93 8.69 -22.59
C GLY A 72 16.28 9.30 -22.25
N THR A 73 17.04 8.65 -21.36
CA THR A 73 18.41 9.06 -21.00
C THR A 73 19.33 8.99 -22.22
N VAL A 74 19.28 7.90 -23.00
CA VAL A 74 20.06 7.74 -24.24
C VAL A 74 19.73 8.83 -25.27
N ASP A 75 18.45 9.19 -25.42
CA ASP A 75 18.00 10.22 -26.38
C ASP A 75 18.46 11.63 -25.97
N SER A 76 18.40 11.96 -24.67
CA SER A 76 18.79 13.27 -24.13
C SER A 76 20.27 13.64 -24.34
N PHE A 77 21.15 12.64 -24.45
CA PHE A 77 22.60 12.83 -24.65
C PHE A 77 23.05 12.76 -26.11
N GLY A 78 22.12 12.63 -27.05
CA GLY A 78 22.41 12.70 -28.48
C GLY A 78 23.33 11.58 -28.94
N PHE A 79 22.81 10.35 -28.99
CA PHE A 79 23.34 9.17 -29.70
C PHE A 79 24.82 8.79 -29.51
N ALA A 80 25.67 9.49 -28.75
CA ALA A 80 27.10 9.34 -28.96
C ALA A 80 27.71 8.10 -28.28
N LYS A 81 27.31 7.70 -27.06
CA LYS A 81 27.84 6.48 -26.39
C LYS A 81 26.89 5.93 -25.34
N ILE A 82 26.45 4.68 -25.51
CA ILE A 82 25.64 3.98 -24.50
C ILE A 82 26.36 3.85 -23.15
N GLU A 83 27.68 3.78 -23.16
CA GLU A 83 28.51 3.77 -21.94
C GLU A 83 28.35 5.04 -21.10
N ASP A 84 28.20 6.21 -21.73
CA ASP A 84 28.00 7.47 -21.00
C ASP A 84 26.58 7.53 -20.38
N ALA A 85 25.60 6.87 -21.01
CA ALA A 85 24.24 6.74 -20.48
C ALA A 85 24.19 5.75 -19.30
N LYS A 86 24.91 4.63 -19.37
CA LYS A 86 25.02 3.65 -18.28
C LYS A 86 25.54 4.27 -16.99
N GLU A 87 26.63 5.04 -17.08
CA GLU A 87 27.21 5.68 -15.90
C GLU A 87 26.27 6.72 -15.28
N LYS A 88 25.59 7.53 -16.11
CA LYS A 88 24.62 8.51 -15.60
C LYS A 88 23.38 7.88 -15.00
N PHE A 89 22.85 6.86 -15.67
CA PHE A 89 21.71 6.10 -15.16
C PHE A 89 22.06 5.43 -13.84
N ARG A 90 23.28 4.88 -13.71
CA ARG A 90 23.79 4.35 -12.44
C ARG A 90 23.82 5.42 -11.35
N GLN A 91 24.29 6.62 -11.67
CA GLN A 91 24.34 7.75 -10.73
C GLN A 91 22.96 8.29 -10.35
N SER A 92 21.94 8.10 -11.19
CA SER A 92 20.55 8.46 -10.87
C SER A 92 19.81 7.35 -10.12
N GLN A 93 20.36 6.13 -10.05
CA GLN A 93 19.72 5.09 -9.25
C GLN A 93 19.83 5.40 -7.75
N PRO A 94 18.75 5.21 -6.98
CA PRO A 94 18.78 5.30 -5.53
C PRO A 94 19.88 4.45 -4.94
N THR A 95 20.60 5.01 -3.96
CA THR A 95 21.60 4.27 -3.17
C THR A 95 21.02 3.00 -2.51
N ALA A 96 19.71 2.97 -2.26
CA ALA A 96 18.98 1.80 -1.78
C ALA A 96 19.13 0.57 -2.70
N PHE A 97 19.22 0.75 -4.03
CA PHE A 97 19.39 -0.36 -4.98
C PHE A 97 20.71 -1.10 -4.81
N GLU A 98 21.78 -0.34 -4.66
CA GLU A 98 23.11 -0.92 -4.47
C GLU A 98 23.18 -1.69 -3.15
N LEU A 99 22.49 -1.21 -2.11
CA LEU A 99 22.38 -1.90 -0.82
C LEU A 99 21.57 -3.20 -0.91
N VAL A 100 20.50 -3.22 -1.72
CA VAL A 100 19.63 -4.40 -1.88
C VAL A 100 20.26 -5.45 -2.80
N LEU A 101 20.78 -5.06 -3.96
CA LEU A 101 21.31 -5.97 -4.98
C LEU A 101 22.81 -6.28 -4.80
N GLY A 102 23.57 -5.34 -4.26
CA GLY A 102 25.02 -5.29 -4.34
C GLY A 102 25.51 -4.60 -5.62
N ALA A 103 26.64 -3.88 -5.52
CA ALA A 103 27.21 -3.07 -6.60
C ALA A 103 27.46 -3.84 -7.90
N ASP A 104 27.98 -5.06 -7.79
CA ASP A 104 28.30 -5.90 -8.94
C ASP A 104 27.04 -6.34 -9.70
N ARG A 105 25.98 -6.75 -8.96
CA ARG A 105 24.71 -7.18 -9.56
C ARG A 105 23.95 -6.00 -10.16
N LEU A 106 23.96 -4.83 -9.51
CA LEU A 106 23.39 -3.62 -10.09
C LEU A 106 24.08 -3.26 -11.41
N THR A 107 25.41 -3.40 -11.47
CA THR A 107 26.18 -3.18 -12.72
C THR A 107 25.72 -4.14 -13.81
N GLN A 108 25.55 -5.43 -13.50
CA GLN A 108 25.09 -6.44 -14.45
C GLN A 108 23.67 -6.17 -14.95
N CYS A 109 22.77 -5.69 -14.08
CA CYS A 109 21.40 -5.30 -14.46
C CYS A 109 21.44 -4.13 -15.45
N ILE A 110 22.24 -3.10 -15.17
CA ILE A 110 22.40 -1.92 -16.04
C ILE A 110 23.04 -2.32 -17.37
N ASP A 111 24.04 -3.21 -17.37
CA ASP A 111 24.67 -3.74 -18.58
C ASP A 111 23.65 -4.51 -19.44
N ALA A 112 22.79 -5.33 -18.82
CA ALA A 112 21.74 -6.07 -19.52
C ALA A 112 20.67 -5.13 -20.09
N LEU A 113 20.22 -4.13 -19.33
CA LEU A 113 19.30 -3.09 -19.78
C LEU A 113 19.88 -2.31 -20.96
N ALA A 114 21.14 -1.90 -20.87
CA ALA A 114 21.83 -1.21 -21.94
C ALA A 114 21.94 -2.08 -23.20
N ALA A 115 22.36 -3.35 -23.07
CA ALA A 115 22.41 -4.28 -24.20
C ALA A 115 21.02 -4.46 -24.84
N LYS A 116 19.96 -4.50 -24.02
CA LYS A 116 18.58 -4.58 -24.51
C LYS A 116 18.20 -3.34 -25.30
N VAL A 117 18.45 -2.15 -24.77
CA VAL A 117 18.13 -0.88 -25.43
C VAL A 117 18.96 -0.68 -26.71
N GLU A 118 20.25 -1.06 -26.68
CA GLU A 118 21.12 -1.04 -27.87
C GLU A 118 20.59 -1.97 -28.97
N SER A 119 20.04 -3.13 -28.61
CA SER A 119 19.43 -4.06 -29.58
C SER A 119 18.20 -3.48 -30.29
N LEU A 120 17.56 -2.45 -29.71
CA LEU A 120 16.42 -1.73 -30.27
C LEU A 120 16.84 -0.46 -31.04
N ARG A 121 18.13 -0.11 -31.02
CA ARG A 121 18.64 1.21 -31.44
C ARG A 121 18.49 1.50 -32.93
N ASP A 122 18.61 0.49 -33.78
CA ASP A 122 18.52 0.60 -35.24
C ASP A 122 17.10 0.39 -35.78
N THR A 123 16.13 0.12 -34.91
CA THR A 123 14.74 -0.10 -35.30
C THR A 123 13.90 1.15 -34.98
N GLU A 124 12.80 1.39 -35.72
CA GLU A 124 11.81 2.45 -35.41
C GLU A 124 11.26 2.38 -33.97
N GLU A 125 11.60 1.31 -33.24
CA GLU A 125 11.19 0.92 -31.90
C GLU A 125 11.74 1.84 -30.81
N LEU A 126 13.01 2.27 -30.88
CA LEU A 126 13.60 3.15 -29.86
C LEU A 126 12.90 4.52 -29.84
N ILE A 127 12.62 5.06 -31.03
CA ILE A 127 11.96 6.36 -31.23
C ILE A 127 10.51 6.31 -30.71
N LEU A 128 9.80 5.21 -30.91
CA LEU A 128 8.46 4.99 -30.37
C LEU A 128 8.50 4.77 -28.84
N LEU A 129 9.51 4.05 -28.34
CA LEU A 129 9.70 3.83 -26.90
C LEU A 129 9.83 5.15 -26.14
N THR A 130 10.66 6.07 -26.65
CA THR A 130 10.88 7.41 -26.08
C THR A 130 9.67 8.35 -26.21
N ASN A 131 8.77 8.11 -27.17
CA ASN A 131 7.56 8.92 -27.38
C ASN A 131 6.35 8.42 -26.59
N SER A 132 6.36 7.17 -26.15
CA SER A 132 5.23 6.50 -25.50
C SER A 132 4.84 7.01 -24.11
N SER A 133 5.80 7.57 -23.35
CA SER A 133 5.54 8.19 -22.05
C SER A 133 4.52 9.33 -22.17
N LYS A 134 4.42 9.93 -23.36
CA LYS A 134 3.45 10.99 -23.69
C LYS A 134 2.08 10.45 -24.15
N ASN A 135 1.99 9.19 -24.59
CA ASN A 135 0.79 8.59 -25.21
C ASN A 135 0.08 7.54 -24.34
N SER A 136 0.68 7.08 -23.23
CA SER A 136 0.07 6.12 -22.28
C SER A 136 -1.25 6.64 -21.67
N ILE A 137 -1.33 7.95 -21.41
CA ILE A 137 -2.55 8.65 -20.95
C ILE A 137 -3.69 8.52 -21.95
N LYS A 138 -3.38 8.54 -23.25
CA LYS A 138 -4.38 8.42 -24.33
C LYS A 138 -4.91 6.99 -24.45
N LEU A 139 -4.06 5.98 -24.33
CA LEU A 139 -4.52 4.59 -24.30
C LEU A 139 -5.35 4.29 -23.05
N SER A 140 -4.95 4.79 -21.88
CA SER A 140 -5.75 4.72 -20.66
C SER A 140 -7.14 5.31 -20.87
N ALA A 141 -7.20 6.51 -21.46
CA ALA A 141 -8.45 7.16 -21.81
C ALA A 141 -9.24 6.36 -22.85
N ASP A 142 -8.60 5.79 -23.87
CA ASP A 142 -9.24 5.04 -24.95
C ASP A 142 -9.71 3.64 -24.51
N LEU A 143 -8.99 2.94 -23.64
CA LEU A 143 -9.42 1.70 -22.97
C LEU A 143 -10.54 1.99 -21.99
N THR A 144 -10.44 3.07 -21.23
CA THR A 144 -11.51 3.53 -20.34
C THR A 144 -12.74 3.94 -21.15
N ASP A 145 -12.56 4.56 -22.32
CA ASP A 145 -13.63 5.00 -23.22
C ASP A 145 -14.23 3.85 -24.03
N HIS A 146 -13.44 2.86 -24.46
CA HIS A 146 -13.92 1.59 -24.99
C HIS A 146 -14.74 0.84 -23.94
N ARG A 147 -14.24 0.77 -22.70
CA ARG A 147 -14.98 0.23 -21.54
C ARG A 147 -16.27 1.01 -21.28
N LYS A 148 -16.28 2.34 -21.45
CA LYS A 148 -17.50 3.17 -21.38
C LYS A 148 -18.46 2.93 -22.57
N ARG A 149 -17.94 2.68 -23.77
CA ARG A 149 -18.71 2.45 -25.01
C ARG A 149 -19.32 1.05 -25.08
N HIS A 150 -18.62 0.05 -24.57
CA HIS A 150 -19.06 -1.36 -24.56
C HIS A 150 -19.60 -1.84 -23.20
N SER A 151 -19.41 -1.05 -22.13
CA SER A 151 -20.15 -1.15 -20.86
C SER A 151 -20.73 0.22 -20.46
N PRO A 152 -21.77 0.72 -21.17
CA PRO A 152 -22.47 1.96 -20.80
C PRO A 152 -22.99 1.94 -19.35
N ASP A 153 -23.26 0.74 -18.82
CA ASP A 153 -24.01 0.54 -17.58
C ASP A 153 -23.17 0.44 -16.30
N ILE A 154 -21.83 0.43 -16.37
CA ILE A 154 -21.01 0.14 -15.17
C ILE A 154 -20.26 1.37 -14.64
N PHE A 155 -19.84 2.34 -15.45
CA PHE A 155 -19.02 3.45 -14.89
C PHE A 155 -19.41 4.87 -15.33
N ALA A 156 -20.41 5.04 -16.20
CA ALA A 156 -20.86 6.36 -16.60
C ALA A 156 -21.94 6.88 -15.62
N ASN A 157 -21.53 7.68 -14.64
CA ASN A 157 -22.38 8.47 -13.75
C ASN A 157 -23.47 7.69 -13.00
N THR A 158 -23.20 7.37 -11.71
CA THR A 158 -24.22 6.93 -10.73
C THR A 158 -25.44 7.86 -10.65
N ARG A 159 -25.39 9.07 -11.23
CA ARG A 159 -26.54 9.99 -11.35
C ARG A 159 -27.52 9.66 -12.48
N LEU A 160 -27.13 8.93 -13.53
CA LEU A 160 -27.97 8.61 -14.70
C LEU A 160 -28.45 7.16 -14.76
N MET A 161 -27.85 6.26 -13.98
CA MET A 161 -28.28 4.87 -13.87
C MET A 161 -29.70 4.76 -13.31
N SER A 162 -30.52 3.88 -13.86
CA SER A 162 -31.76 3.43 -13.22
C SER A 162 -31.42 2.78 -11.88
N ARG A 163 -32.40 2.74 -10.97
CA ARG A 163 -32.21 2.12 -9.65
C ARG A 163 -31.68 0.69 -9.74
N LYS A 164 -32.19 -0.08 -10.70
CA LYS A 164 -31.77 -1.47 -10.94
C LYS A 164 -30.32 -1.55 -11.42
N GLU A 165 -29.88 -0.69 -12.33
CA GLU A 165 -28.49 -0.67 -12.81
C GLU A 165 -27.50 -0.27 -11.70
N ARG A 166 -27.90 0.62 -10.78
CA ARG A 166 -27.08 0.93 -9.58
C ARG A 166 -26.96 -0.27 -8.65
N GLU A 167 -28.08 -0.91 -8.34
CA GLU A 167 -28.12 -2.12 -7.51
C GLU A 167 -27.25 -3.24 -8.15
N ASP A 168 -27.29 -3.39 -9.48
CA ASP A 168 -26.48 -4.37 -10.22
C ASP A 168 -24.99 -4.03 -10.23
N HIS A 169 -24.65 -2.74 -10.33
CA HIS A 169 -23.29 -2.24 -10.29
C HIS A 169 -22.66 -2.39 -8.90
N GLU A 170 -23.35 -1.92 -7.85
CA GLU A 170 -22.94 -2.06 -6.45
C GLU A 170 -22.77 -3.54 -6.10
N PHE A 171 -23.69 -4.40 -6.58
CA PHE A 171 -23.57 -5.84 -6.42
C PHE A 171 -22.31 -6.39 -7.11
N ALA A 172 -22.06 -6.05 -8.38
CA ALA A 172 -20.85 -6.50 -9.08
C ALA A 172 -19.55 -6.03 -8.40
N GLN A 173 -19.52 -4.80 -7.88
CA GLN A 173 -18.40 -4.28 -7.08
C GLN A 173 -18.23 -5.07 -5.79
N SER A 174 -19.33 -5.38 -5.09
CA SER A 174 -19.30 -6.19 -3.87
C SER A 174 -18.76 -7.61 -4.14
N VAL A 175 -19.11 -8.24 -5.28
CA VAL A 175 -18.57 -9.57 -5.62
C VAL A 175 -17.08 -9.48 -5.94
N ARG A 176 -16.66 -8.46 -6.69
CA ARG A 176 -15.24 -8.22 -6.98
C ARG A 176 -14.43 -7.99 -5.71
N LEU A 177 -14.96 -7.20 -4.77
CA LEU A 177 -14.32 -6.91 -3.48
C LEU A 177 -14.28 -8.15 -2.58
N ASN A 178 -15.37 -8.92 -2.50
CA ASN A 178 -15.40 -10.19 -1.75
C ASN A 178 -14.42 -11.22 -2.32
N LEU A 179 -14.32 -11.32 -3.65
CA LEU A 179 -13.33 -12.17 -4.30
C LEU A 179 -11.91 -11.69 -4.00
N TYR A 180 -11.67 -10.38 -4.06
CA TYR A 180 -10.40 -9.77 -3.68
C TYR A 180 -10.02 -10.10 -2.23
N ASN A 181 -10.95 -9.91 -1.29
CA ASN A 181 -10.75 -10.18 0.14
C ASN A 181 -10.54 -11.67 0.41
N ARG A 182 -11.32 -12.58 -0.19
CA ARG A 182 -11.11 -14.03 -0.01
C ARG A 182 -9.80 -14.51 -0.60
N VAL A 183 -9.42 -14.03 -1.77
CA VAL A 183 -8.11 -14.34 -2.34
C VAL A 183 -7.00 -13.79 -1.43
N HIS A 184 -7.20 -12.59 -0.86
CA HIS A 184 -6.28 -12.00 0.11
C HIS A 184 -6.17 -12.83 1.40
N ASP A 185 -7.28 -13.34 1.91
CA ASP A 185 -7.37 -14.07 3.19
C ASP A 185 -6.95 -15.55 3.07
N GLU A 186 -7.25 -16.21 1.95
CA GLU A 186 -7.05 -17.64 1.72
C GLU A 186 -5.79 -17.96 0.88
N ALA A 187 -5.18 -16.98 0.21
CA ALA A 187 -3.86 -17.19 -0.36
C ALA A 187 -2.88 -17.54 0.78
N PRO A 188 -1.97 -18.51 0.59
CA PRO A 188 -0.96 -18.78 1.62
C PRO A 188 -0.24 -17.48 1.96
N ALA A 189 -0.30 -17.04 3.22
CA ALA A 189 0.14 -15.71 3.70
C ALA A 189 1.50 -15.25 3.13
N ASN A 190 2.36 -16.22 2.88
CA ASN A 190 3.72 -16.06 2.38
C ASN A 190 3.84 -15.70 0.88
N ARG A 191 2.80 -15.96 0.07
CA ARG A 191 2.73 -15.66 -1.37
C ARG A 191 2.17 -14.27 -1.63
N TRP A 192 1.23 -13.84 -0.79
CA TRP A 192 0.77 -12.45 -0.72
C TRP A 192 1.91 -11.53 -0.26
N ALA A 193 2.72 -11.98 0.70
CA ALA A 193 3.96 -11.32 1.07
C ALA A 193 4.89 -11.17 -0.14
N ILE A 194 5.07 -12.16 -1.02
CA ILE A 194 5.92 -12.04 -2.23
C ILE A 194 5.35 -11.06 -3.26
N LEU A 195 4.03 -11.07 -3.47
CA LEU A 195 3.33 -10.13 -4.35
C LEU A 195 3.46 -8.69 -3.84
N LYS A 196 3.15 -8.47 -2.56
CA LYS A 196 3.39 -7.20 -1.85
C LYS A 196 4.86 -6.85 -1.80
N MET A 197 5.77 -7.80 -1.69
CA MET A 197 7.20 -7.57 -1.64
C MET A 197 7.75 -7.19 -3.01
N MET A 198 7.31 -7.83 -4.09
CA MET A 198 7.59 -7.38 -5.44
C MET A 198 7.00 -5.99 -5.66
N THR A 199 5.78 -5.72 -5.17
CA THR A 199 5.16 -4.40 -5.23
C THR A 199 5.91 -3.36 -4.39
N SER A 200 6.30 -3.62 -3.15
CA SER A 200 6.96 -2.68 -2.23
C SER A 200 8.45 -2.53 -2.48
N VAL A 201 9.12 -3.59 -2.97
CA VAL A 201 10.42 -3.45 -3.61
C VAL A 201 10.25 -2.55 -4.82
N MET A 202 9.26 -2.79 -5.70
CA MET A 202 9.03 -1.92 -6.86
C MET A 202 8.54 -0.51 -6.50
N GLU A 203 7.81 -0.29 -5.40
CA GLU A 203 7.43 1.03 -4.89
C GLU A 203 8.67 1.74 -4.34
N GLY A 204 9.56 1.03 -3.65
CA GLY A 204 10.90 1.55 -3.30
C GLY A 204 11.79 1.83 -4.52
N ILE A 205 11.57 1.14 -5.64
CA ILE A 205 12.23 1.36 -6.95
C ILE A 205 11.61 2.57 -7.67
N LEU A 206 10.30 2.81 -7.51
CA LEU A 206 9.52 3.83 -8.20
C LEU A 206 9.43 5.15 -7.42
N ASN A 207 9.78 5.17 -6.14
CA ASN A 207 9.72 6.35 -5.26
C ASN A 207 10.88 7.36 -5.44
N GLU A 208 11.70 7.26 -6.49
CA GLU A 208 12.73 8.28 -6.76
C GLU A 208 12.66 8.98 -8.12
N GLU A 209 12.09 8.44 -9.20
CA GLU A 209 11.93 9.22 -10.44
C GLU A 209 10.65 8.84 -11.20
N ALA A 210 10.00 9.88 -11.73
CA ALA A 210 8.68 9.87 -12.33
C ALA A 210 8.53 8.90 -13.51
N LEU A 211 7.89 7.75 -13.28
CA LEU A 211 7.23 6.96 -14.32
C LEU A 211 5.79 6.72 -13.93
N CYS A 212 4.86 7.40 -14.60
CA CYS A 212 3.46 6.99 -14.64
C CYS A 212 3.35 5.60 -15.28
N VAL A 213 3.50 4.56 -14.46
CA VAL A 213 3.15 3.19 -14.79
C VAL A 213 1.63 3.12 -14.86
N TYR A 214 1.05 3.37 -16.04
CA TYR A 214 -0.34 3.02 -16.29
C TYR A 214 -0.44 1.50 -16.47
N ASN A 215 -0.49 0.88 -15.31
CA ASN A 215 -0.79 -0.50 -15.07
C ASN A 215 -2.27 -0.80 -15.45
N ALA A 216 -2.54 -1.92 -16.09
CA ALA A 216 -3.85 -2.60 -15.93
C ALA A 216 -3.94 -3.30 -14.54
N THR A 217 -3.26 -2.72 -13.54
CA THR A 217 -2.63 -3.33 -12.35
C THR A 217 -2.32 -2.31 -11.21
N THR A 218 -2.62 -1.00 -11.34
CA THR A 218 -2.53 0.00 -10.25
C THR A 218 -3.94 0.05 -9.67
N SER A 219 -4.15 -0.52 -8.49
CA SER A 219 -3.79 0.21 -7.28
C SER A 219 -3.47 -0.68 -6.08
N ASN A 220 -3.42 -2.00 -6.21
CA ASN A 220 -3.00 -2.92 -5.14
C ASN A 220 -2.90 -4.34 -5.72
N CYS A 221 -1.69 -4.77 -6.07
CA CYS A 221 -1.30 -6.09 -6.57
C CYS A 221 -2.45 -7.04 -7.06
N PRO A 222 -3.10 -6.78 -8.21
CA PRO A 222 -4.28 -7.54 -8.60
C PRO A 222 -4.01 -8.64 -9.64
N TRP A 223 -2.78 -8.85 -10.15
CA TRP A 223 -2.58 -9.76 -11.29
C TRP A 223 -2.98 -11.21 -10.95
N GLY A 224 -2.63 -11.70 -9.76
CA GLY A 224 -3.05 -13.02 -9.29
C GLY A 224 -4.54 -13.10 -9.05
N HIS A 225 -5.16 -12.02 -8.55
CA HIS A 225 -6.58 -11.98 -8.24
C HIS A 225 -7.42 -11.93 -9.53
N CYS A 226 -6.99 -11.15 -10.52
CA CYS A 226 -7.57 -11.10 -11.85
C CYS A 226 -7.44 -12.47 -12.54
N HIS A 227 -6.29 -13.13 -12.41
CA HIS A 227 -6.12 -14.47 -12.96
C HIS A 227 -7.05 -15.48 -12.29
N VAL A 228 -7.07 -15.54 -10.96
CA VAL A 228 -7.99 -16.39 -10.20
C VAL A 228 -9.44 -16.12 -10.56
N ALA A 229 -9.85 -14.85 -10.59
CA ALA A 229 -11.19 -14.44 -10.98
C ALA A 229 -11.55 -14.95 -12.38
N GLU A 230 -10.65 -14.79 -13.34
CA GLU A 230 -10.88 -15.21 -14.71
C GLU A 230 -10.90 -16.73 -14.86
N VAL A 231 -9.94 -17.47 -14.30
CA VAL A 231 -9.96 -18.95 -14.40
C VAL A 231 -11.18 -19.52 -13.70
N PHE A 232 -11.50 -19.03 -12.50
CA PHE A 232 -12.66 -19.46 -11.76
C PHE A 232 -13.94 -19.24 -12.59
N THR A 233 -14.11 -18.05 -13.16
CA THR A 233 -15.29 -17.75 -13.98
C THR A 233 -15.32 -18.47 -15.33
N ILE A 234 -14.17 -18.72 -15.95
CA ILE A 234 -14.01 -19.55 -17.15
C ILE A 234 -14.44 -20.99 -16.86
N ASP A 235 -13.90 -21.60 -15.80
CA ASP A 235 -14.12 -23.01 -15.47
C ASP A 235 -15.57 -23.29 -15.07
N LYS A 236 -16.22 -22.34 -14.39
CA LYS A 236 -17.66 -22.40 -14.09
C LYS A 236 -18.55 -22.12 -15.32
N GLY A 237 -17.95 -21.92 -16.50
CA GLY A 237 -18.63 -21.71 -17.79
C GLY A 237 -19.36 -20.37 -17.89
N MET A 238 -19.03 -19.40 -17.03
CA MET A 238 -19.88 -18.24 -16.74
C MET A 238 -19.67 -17.07 -17.69
N LEU A 239 -18.52 -17.03 -18.38
CA LEU A 239 -18.13 -15.92 -19.24
C LEU A 239 -17.84 -16.35 -20.69
N TYR A 240 -18.06 -17.63 -21.03
CA TYR A 240 -17.90 -18.12 -22.41
C TYR A 240 -19.05 -17.71 -23.33
N GLU A 241 -20.21 -17.33 -22.78
CA GLU A 241 -21.38 -16.94 -23.57
C GLU A 241 -21.49 -15.41 -23.66
N GLY A 242 -21.43 -14.87 -24.89
CA GLY A 242 -21.60 -13.44 -25.19
C GLY A 242 -20.32 -12.70 -25.59
N ASP A 243 -20.43 -11.37 -25.74
CA ASP A 243 -19.40 -10.51 -26.33
C ASP A 243 -18.09 -10.41 -25.51
N TYR A 244 -18.08 -10.87 -24.25
CA TYR A 244 -16.94 -10.76 -23.32
C TYR A 244 -16.03 -11.99 -23.30
N GLY A 245 -16.47 -13.16 -23.81
CA GLY A 245 -15.67 -14.39 -23.79
C GLY A 245 -14.29 -14.27 -24.46
N PRO A 246 -14.18 -13.63 -25.64
CA PRO A 246 -12.88 -13.38 -26.28
C PRO A 246 -11.94 -12.49 -25.47
N TYR A 247 -12.48 -11.50 -24.74
CA TYR A 247 -11.70 -10.57 -23.91
C TYR A 247 -11.06 -11.31 -22.73
N ILE A 248 -11.85 -12.09 -22.02
CA ILE A 248 -11.41 -12.85 -20.84
C ILE A 248 -10.45 -13.98 -21.25
N THR A 249 -10.71 -14.65 -22.38
CA THR A 249 -9.76 -15.64 -22.92
C THR A 249 -8.41 -15.01 -23.24
N SER A 250 -8.41 -13.75 -23.69
CA SER A 250 -7.18 -13.01 -24.03
C SER A 250 -6.40 -12.63 -22.76
N LEU A 251 -7.07 -12.08 -21.74
CA LEU A 251 -6.47 -11.78 -20.45
C LEU A 251 -5.94 -13.03 -19.74
N HIS A 252 -6.68 -14.13 -19.79
CA HIS A 252 -6.26 -15.41 -19.23
C HIS A 252 -4.94 -15.90 -19.85
N LYS A 253 -4.83 -15.85 -21.19
CA LYS A 253 -3.59 -16.19 -21.91
C LYS A 253 -2.43 -15.28 -21.52
N ILE A 254 -2.70 -13.99 -21.33
CA ILE A 254 -1.69 -13.02 -20.92
C ILE A 254 -1.16 -13.37 -19.53
N MET A 255 -2.06 -13.57 -18.56
CA MET A 255 -1.70 -13.84 -17.17
C MET A 255 -1.05 -15.20 -16.96
N LEU A 256 -1.41 -16.23 -17.74
CA LEU A 256 -0.76 -17.54 -17.67
C LEU A 256 0.69 -17.55 -18.15
N ASN A 257 1.11 -16.55 -18.92
CA ASN A 257 2.35 -16.63 -19.70
C ASN A 257 3.28 -15.44 -19.51
N SER A 258 2.95 -14.52 -18.59
CA SER A 258 3.78 -13.36 -18.24
C SER A 258 4.02 -13.31 -16.73
N ASN A 259 5.14 -12.70 -16.31
CA ASN A 259 5.39 -12.38 -14.90
C ASN A 259 4.90 -10.96 -14.58
N MET A 260 5.20 -9.99 -15.45
CA MET A 260 4.69 -8.63 -15.38
C MET A 260 4.44 -8.10 -16.80
N LEU A 261 3.49 -7.16 -16.95
CA LEU A 261 3.08 -6.61 -18.23
C LEU A 261 2.84 -5.11 -18.13
N PHE A 262 3.30 -4.39 -19.13
CA PHE A 262 2.89 -3.02 -19.44
C PHE A 262 2.17 -3.01 -20.80
N LEU A 263 1.02 -2.33 -20.88
CA LEU A 263 0.25 -2.15 -22.11
C LEU A 263 0.22 -0.66 -22.46
N GLY A 264 0.95 -0.30 -23.51
CA GLY A 264 1.04 1.05 -24.07
C GLY A 264 0.42 1.15 -25.46
N ALA A 265 0.23 2.38 -25.95
CA ALA A 265 -0.47 2.63 -27.21
C ALA A 265 0.26 1.99 -28.40
N GLU A 266 1.59 2.06 -28.37
CA GLU A 266 2.47 1.63 -29.46
C GLU A 266 3.25 0.36 -29.11
N PHE A 267 3.38 0.05 -27.82
CA PHE A 267 4.06 -1.16 -27.36
C PHE A 267 3.42 -1.81 -26.16
N ALA A 268 3.71 -3.10 -25.98
CA ALA A 268 3.48 -3.84 -24.76
C ALA A 268 4.82 -4.39 -24.27
N LEU A 269 5.17 -4.16 -23.01
CA LEU A 269 6.38 -4.73 -22.40
C LEU A 269 5.99 -5.93 -21.54
N VAL A 270 6.72 -7.02 -21.65
CA VAL A 270 6.45 -8.26 -20.90
C VAL A 270 7.71 -8.67 -20.17
N ALA A 271 7.67 -8.80 -18.85
CA ALA A 271 8.74 -9.40 -18.08
C ALA A 271 8.69 -10.94 -18.18
N ASN A 272 9.84 -11.54 -18.48
CA ASN A 272 10.06 -12.98 -18.35
C ASN A 272 9.94 -13.40 -16.88
N ARG A 273 9.81 -14.71 -16.66
CA ARG A 273 9.76 -15.31 -15.32
C ARG A 273 11.14 -15.39 -14.67
N PRO A 274 11.21 -15.47 -13.33
CA PRO A 274 12.48 -15.66 -12.63
C PRO A 274 13.15 -16.97 -13.03
N THR A 275 14.47 -16.98 -13.06
CA THR A 275 15.30 -18.17 -13.29
C THR A 275 15.47 -19.00 -12.01
N LYS A 276 15.36 -18.37 -10.84
CA LYS A 276 15.42 -19.02 -9.53
C LYS A 276 14.35 -18.45 -8.60
N LEU A 277 13.73 -19.33 -7.83
CA LEU A 277 12.82 -18.97 -6.75
C LEU A 277 12.88 -20.02 -5.64
N THR A 278 13.15 -19.63 -4.40
CA THR A 278 13.33 -20.56 -3.26
C THR A 278 12.51 -20.17 -2.04
N PHE A 279 12.01 -21.18 -1.33
CA PHE A 279 11.13 -21.03 -0.18
C PHE A 279 11.61 -21.88 1.01
N ASN A 280 11.25 -21.48 2.22
CA ASN A 280 11.41 -22.30 3.43
C ASN A 280 10.28 -23.33 3.57
N GLU A 281 10.30 -24.13 4.66
CA GLU A 281 9.32 -25.21 4.90
C GLU A 281 7.89 -24.68 5.09
N GLU A 282 7.75 -23.44 5.58
CA GLU A 282 6.47 -22.74 5.71
C GLU A 282 6.00 -22.12 4.38
N GLY A 283 6.82 -22.17 3.32
CA GLY A 283 6.51 -21.57 2.02
C GLY A 283 6.75 -20.06 1.93
N ARG A 284 7.59 -19.50 2.81
CA ARG A 284 8.11 -18.12 2.75
C ARG A 284 9.29 -18.01 1.83
N LEU A 285 9.39 -16.90 1.08
CA LEU A 285 10.57 -16.62 0.28
C LEU A 285 11.80 -16.61 1.19
N HIS A 286 12.76 -17.49 0.91
CA HIS A 286 13.88 -17.70 1.81
C HIS A 286 15.08 -18.27 1.05
N SER A 287 16.26 -17.74 1.34
CA SER A 287 17.54 -18.40 1.08
C SER A 287 18.61 -17.87 2.04
N ALA A 288 19.30 -18.77 2.73
CA ALA A 288 20.27 -18.42 3.78
C ALA A 288 21.65 -18.01 3.24
N ASP A 289 21.95 -18.30 1.97
CA ASP A 289 23.31 -18.19 1.41
C ASP A 289 23.36 -17.58 -0.01
N SER A 290 22.20 -17.34 -0.62
CA SER A 290 22.10 -16.89 -2.01
C SER A 290 20.81 -16.08 -2.21
N PRO A 291 20.58 -15.46 -3.39
CA PRO A 291 19.31 -14.81 -3.65
C PRO A 291 18.16 -15.81 -3.58
N ALA A 292 17.06 -15.40 -2.96
CA ALA A 292 15.85 -16.20 -2.89
C ALA A 292 15.01 -16.11 -4.19
N LEU A 293 15.20 -15.03 -4.95
CA LEU A 293 14.64 -14.82 -6.28
C LEU A 293 15.72 -14.27 -7.20
N GLU A 294 15.79 -14.75 -8.44
CA GLU A 294 16.77 -14.30 -9.44
C GLU A 294 16.16 -14.32 -10.84
N TYR A 295 16.51 -13.33 -11.66
CA TYR A 295 16.13 -13.21 -13.07
C TYR A 295 17.36 -13.31 -13.99
N ALA A 296 17.10 -13.42 -15.30
CA ALA A 296 18.15 -13.64 -16.30
C ALA A 296 19.11 -12.45 -16.47
N ASP A 297 18.70 -11.24 -16.10
CA ASP A 297 19.51 -10.01 -16.14
C ASP A 297 20.28 -9.74 -14.84
N SER A 298 20.33 -10.71 -13.92
CA SER A 298 20.95 -10.62 -12.59
C SER A 298 20.16 -9.84 -11.55
N PHE A 299 18.97 -9.31 -11.91
CA PHE A 299 18.06 -8.76 -10.92
C PHE A 299 17.64 -9.85 -9.94
N CYS A 300 17.72 -9.57 -8.65
CA CYS A 300 17.53 -10.60 -7.63
C CYS A 300 17.00 -10.00 -6.34
N LEU A 301 16.42 -10.84 -5.48
CA LEU A 301 16.01 -10.44 -4.14
C LEU A 301 16.57 -11.42 -3.12
N PHE A 302 17.15 -10.88 -2.06
CA PHE A 302 17.59 -11.62 -0.89
C PHE A 302 16.47 -11.61 0.13
N ALA A 303 16.12 -12.77 0.66
CA ALA A 303 15.06 -12.89 1.65
C ALA A 303 15.37 -13.98 2.67
N LEU A 304 15.01 -13.71 3.92
CA LEU A 304 15.05 -14.65 5.03
C LEU A 304 13.66 -14.71 5.65
N ASP A 305 13.05 -15.88 5.63
CA ASP A 305 11.74 -16.15 6.21
C ASP A 305 10.68 -15.12 5.81
N GLY A 306 10.68 -14.74 4.53
CA GLY A 306 9.73 -13.79 3.94
C GLY A 306 10.14 -12.32 4.07
N THR A 307 11.18 -12.00 4.85
CA THR A 307 11.68 -10.63 5.01
C THR A 307 12.74 -10.33 3.96
N ILE A 308 12.58 -9.23 3.21
CA ILE A 308 13.62 -8.75 2.28
C ILE A 308 14.81 -8.22 3.05
N MET A 309 15.98 -8.69 2.65
CA MET A 309 17.24 -8.35 3.27
C MET A 309 18.14 -7.63 2.27
N LYS A 310 18.98 -6.72 2.77
CA LYS A 310 20.11 -6.18 2.01
C LYS A 310 21.07 -7.32 1.64
N HIS A 311 21.69 -7.24 0.46
CA HIS A 311 22.65 -8.24 -0.03
C HIS A 311 23.66 -8.69 1.04
N LYS A 312 24.23 -7.73 1.77
CA LYS A 312 25.24 -7.95 2.81
C LYS A 312 24.76 -8.88 3.94
N ALA A 313 23.49 -8.80 4.31
CA ALA A 313 22.94 -9.57 5.42
C ALA A 313 22.89 -11.08 5.13
N VAL A 314 22.71 -11.47 3.86
CA VAL A 314 22.66 -12.88 3.45
C VAL A 314 24.03 -13.39 3.01
N THR A 315 24.76 -12.62 2.20
CA THR A 315 26.03 -13.09 1.61
C THR A 315 27.23 -12.94 2.55
N ALA A 316 27.18 -12.00 3.49
CA ALA A 316 28.26 -11.71 4.42
C ALA A 316 27.75 -11.27 5.81
N PRO A 317 26.89 -12.06 6.51
CA PRO A 317 26.31 -11.69 7.81
C PRO A 317 27.37 -11.37 8.86
N GLN A 318 28.54 -12.03 8.78
CA GLN A 318 29.67 -11.79 9.70
C GLN A 318 30.27 -10.38 9.58
N SER A 319 30.00 -9.68 8.48
CA SER A 319 30.46 -8.30 8.23
C SER A 319 29.47 -7.23 8.67
N LEU A 320 28.29 -7.62 9.18
CA LEU A 320 27.30 -6.69 9.69
C LEU A 320 27.88 -5.85 10.82
N THR A 321 27.60 -4.55 10.77
CA THR A 321 27.92 -3.57 11.81
C THR A 321 26.66 -3.22 12.58
N ILE A 322 26.83 -2.56 13.73
CA ILE A 322 25.67 -2.03 14.46
C ILE A 322 24.96 -0.92 13.69
N ASP A 323 25.71 -0.10 12.93
CA ASP A 323 25.14 0.96 12.11
C ASP A 323 24.20 0.40 11.03
N ASP A 324 24.51 -0.79 10.47
CA ASP A 324 23.63 -1.47 9.52
C ASP A 324 22.24 -1.77 10.14
N ILE A 325 22.20 -2.04 11.45
CA ILE A 325 20.98 -2.35 12.21
C ILE A 325 20.24 -1.06 12.59
N GLU A 326 20.95 -0.07 13.13
CA GLU A 326 20.33 1.18 13.63
C GLU A 326 19.80 2.06 12.49
N GLN A 327 20.34 1.93 11.26
CA GLN A 327 19.86 2.62 10.06
C GLN A 327 18.77 1.85 9.30
N GLU A 328 18.38 0.65 9.76
CA GLU A 328 17.36 -0.15 9.10
C GLU A 328 15.96 0.32 9.51
N TYR A 329 15.27 1.01 8.59
CA TYR A 329 13.92 1.53 8.80
C TYR A 329 12.86 0.41 8.84
N ASN A 330 13.05 -0.69 8.11
CA ASN A 330 12.10 -1.80 8.15
C ASN A 330 12.26 -2.58 9.46
N VAL A 331 11.24 -2.53 10.32
CA VAL A 331 11.24 -3.17 11.64
C VAL A 331 11.54 -4.66 11.58
N GLU A 332 10.94 -5.40 10.64
CA GLU A 332 11.16 -6.85 10.52
C GLU A 332 12.57 -7.19 9.99
N ALA A 333 13.08 -6.38 9.06
CA ALA A 333 14.47 -6.51 8.60
C ALA A 333 15.44 -6.20 9.74
N ARG A 334 15.19 -5.16 10.56
CA ARG A 334 16.01 -4.80 11.73
C ARG A 334 16.06 -5.92 12.76
N ARG A 335 14.92 -6.54 13.07
CA ARG A 335 14.86 -7.72 13.96
C ARG A 335 15.69 -8.89 13.41
N THR A 336 15.55 -9.18 12.12
CA THR A 336 16.33 -10.22 11.44
C THR A 336 17.83 -9.90 11.45
N LEU A 337 18.22 -8.64 11.26
CA LEU A 337 19.62 -8.20 11.35
C LEU A 337 20.18 -8.38 12.77
N ILE A 338 19.41 -8.07 13.83
CA ILE A 338 19.81 -8.31 15.22
C ILE A 338 20.07 -9.80 15.46
N ASP A 339 19.20 -10.67 14.94
CA ASP A 339 19.34 -12.13 15.07
C ASP A 339 20.60 -12.63 14.34
N LEU A 340 20.86 -12.14 13.11
CA LEU A 340 22.07 -12.47 12.35
C LEU A 340 23.36 -11.94 12.99
N TYR A 341 23.30 -10.74 13.57
CA TYR A 341 24.43 -10.08 14.22
C TYR A 341 24.77 -10.70 15.58
N GLY A 342 23.79 -11.31 16.24
CA GLY A 342 23.89 -11.91 17.56
C GLY A 342 23.43 -10.95 18.66
N MET A 343 22.43 -11.38 19.42
CA MET A 343 21.84 -10.61 20.52
C MET A 343 22.88 -10.19 21.58
N ASP A 344 23.81 -11.08 21.91
CA ASP A 344 24.85 -10.86 22.91
C ASP A 344 25.84 -9.77 22.52
N ARG A 345 26.10 -9.61 21.22
CA ARG A 345 26.94 -8.56 20.67
C ARG A 345 26.14 -7.26 20.56
N TYR A 346 24.92 -7.33 20.03
CA TYR A 346 24.06 -6.17 19.83
C TYR A 346 23.80 -5.41 21.13
N ILE A 347 23.38 -6.10 22.21
CA ILE A 347 23.06 -5.43 23.48
C ILE A 347 24.26 -4.73 24.13
N LYS A 348 25.49 -5.17 23.85
CA LYS A 348 26.72 -4.55 24.37
C LYS A 348 27.11 -3.29 23.58
N GLU A 349 26.74 -3.22 22.31
CA GLU A 349 27.13 -2.15 21.40
C GLU A 349 26.01 -1.10 21.21
N CYS A 350 24.72 -1.47 21.38
CA CYS A 350 23.56 -0.62 21.04
C CYS A 350 23.17 0.43 22.09
N GLY A 351 23.95 0.53 23.17
CA GLY A 351 23.69 1.47 24.26
C GLY A 351 22.44 1.10 25.09
N ALA A 352 22.06 -0.18 25.13
CA ALA A 352 20.96 -0.64 25.96
C ALA A 352 21.17 -0.29 27.44
N ALA A 353 20.14 0.21 28.09
CA ALA A 353 20.17 0.52 29.52
C ALA A 353 20.01 -0.78 30.34
N PHE A 354 20.90 -1.01 31.30
CA PHE A 354 20.81 -2.16 32.20
C PHE A 354 20.15 -1.75 33.53
N HIS A 355 19.00 -2.36 33.84
CA HIS A 355 18.25 -2.09 35.08
C HIS A 355 17.49 -3.34 35.54
N GLU A 356 17.49 -3.61 36.85
CA GLU A 356 16.82 -4.78 37.47
C GLU A 356 17.13 -6.14 36.82
N GLY A 357 18.36 -6.30 36.30
CA GLY A 357 18.81 -7.53 35.65
C GLY A 357 18.34 -7.70 34.20
N LEU A 358 17.85 -6.62 33.57
CA LEU A 358 17.39 -6.59 32.18
C LEU A 358 18.14 -5.52 31.39
N TYR A 359 18.47 -5.83 30.14
CA TYR A 359 18.87 -4.84 29.14
C TYR A 359 17.63 -4.33 28.42
N ARG A 360 17.55 -3.00 28.22
CA ARG A 360 16.45 -2.35 27.50
C ARG A 360 16.95 -1.40 26.43
N LYS A 361 16.41 -1.55 25.22
CA LYS A 361 16.56 -0.61 24.12
C LYS A 361 15.17 -0.22 23.61
N ALA A 362 14.89 1.08 23.59
CA ALA A 362 13.69 1.62 22.98
C ALA A 362 13.94 1.85 21.48
N PHE A 363 12.89 1.66 20.68
CA PHE A 363 12.81 2.07 19.29
C PHE A 363 11.62 3.03 19.15
N ASP A 364 11.70 3.98 18.21
CA ASP A 364 10.62 4.95 18.00
C ASP A 364 9.46 4.34 17.21
N ASP A 365 9.72 3.28 16.45
CA ASP A 365 8.84 2.65 15.48
C ASP A 365 8.59 1.15 15.74
N ASP A 366 9.12 0.60 16.85
CA ASP A 366 8.94 -0.80 17.27
C ASP A 366 8.76 -0.89 18.80
N GLU A 367 8.23 -2.02 19.26
CA GLU A 367 8.24 -2.37 20.68
C GLU A 367 9.68 -2.42 21.23
N ALA A 368 9.81 -2.07 22.52
CA ALA A 368 11.11 -2.04 23.16
C ALA A 368 11.74 -3.44 23.21
N LEU A 369 13.01 -3.54 22.82
CA LEU A 369 13.80 -4.74 23.01
C LEU A 369 14.17 -4.88 24.48
N VAL A 370 13.69 -5.94 25.11
CA VAL A 370 14.02 -6.31 26.50
C VAL A 370 14.70 -7.66 26.50
N VAL A 371 15.91 -7.71 27.08
CA VAL A 371 16.77 -8.90 27.05
C VAL A 371 17.20 -9.26 28.46
N TYR A 372 17.07 -10.54 28.78
CA TYR A 372 17.51 -11.14 30.03
C TYR A 372 18.82 -11.93 29.83
N GLU A 373 19.76 -11.73 30.74
CA GLU A 373 21.01 -12.50 30.80
C GLU A 373 20.76 -13.81 31.57
N LEU A 374 20.38 -14.86 30.84
CA LEU A 374 20.12 -16.17 31.41
C LEU A 374 21.44 -16.92 31.64
N LYS A 375 21.71 -17.28 32.89
CA LYS A 375 22.87 -18.11 33.26
C LYS A 375 22.44 -19.57 33.40
N LYS A 376 22.89 -20.41 32.48
CA LYS A 376 22.57 -21.84 32.45
C LYS A 376 23.84 -22.67 32.33
N ASP A 377 24.08 -23.57 33.28
CA ASP A 377 25.20 -24.52 33.27
C ASP A 377 26.58 -23.90 33.04
N GLY A 378 26.81 -22.67 33.52
CA GLY A 378 28.06 -21.93 33.33
C GLY A 378 28.14 -21.12 32.03
N ASN A 379 27.15 -21.24 31.14
CA ASN A 379 27.01 -20.42 29.94
C ASN A 379 26.07 -19.23 30.19
N THR A 380 26.31 -18.14 29.48
CA THR A 380 25.47 -16.93 29.49
C THR A 380 24.77 -16.80 28.15
N GLU A 381 23.44 -16.86 28.17
CA GLU A 381 22.58 -16.68 27.00
C GLU A 381 21.83 -15.35 27.13
N TYR A 382 21.69 -14.62 26.03
CA TYR A 382 20.97 -13.35 25.99
C TYR A 382 19.61 -13.61 25.34
N VAL A 383 18.56 -13.64 26.16
CA VAL A 383 17.23 -14.08 25.75
C VAL A 383 16.29 -12.88 25.70
N ARG A 384 15.66 -12.62 24.55
CA ARG A 384 14.58 -11.63 24.45
C ARG A 384 13.39 -12.08 25.29
N VAL A 385 12.83 -11.18 26.08
CA VAL A 385 11.63 -11.41 26.91
C VAL A 385 10.55 -10.40 26.55
N ASN A 386 9.33 -10.63 27.02
CA ASN A 386 8.20 -9.74 26.78
C ASN A 386 8.57 -8.29 27.20
N PRO A 387 8.26 -7.26 26.38
CA PRO A 387 8.59 -5.85 26.69
C PRO A 387 8.09 -5.37 28.06
N ASP A 388 6.99 -5.95 28.55
CA ASP A 388 6.39 -5.62 29.83
C ASP A 388 7.08 -6.23 31.05
N THR A 389 8.00 -7.18 30.85
CA THR A 389 8.78 -7.81 31.93
C THR A 389 9.55 -6.74 32.69
N ARG A 390 9.35 -6.58 34.00
CA ARG A 390 9.94 -5.48 34.78
C ARG A 390 11.28 -5.81 35.43
N ASN A 391 11.51 -7.07 35.83
CA ASN A 391 12.72 -7.50 36.53
C ASN A 391 13.16 -8.92 36.15
N ALA A 392 14.39 -9.28 36.55
CA ALA A 392 15.00 -10.60 36.31
C ALA A 392 14.16 -11.79 36.81
N LYS A 393 13.41 -11.65 37.90
CA LYS A 393 12.56 -12.74 38.40
C LYS A 393 11.43 -13.04 37.41
N GLN A 394 10.73 -12.00 36.95
CA GLN A 394 9.68 -12.16 35.94
C GLN A 394 10.24 -12.70 34.62
N ALA A 395 11.45 -12.30 34.24
CA ALA A 395 12.12 -12.83 33.05
C ALA A 395 12.46 -14.32 33.18
N LEU A 396 12.97 -14.74 34.34
CA LEU A 396 13.25 -16.15 34.60
C LEU A 396 11.95 -16.99 34.56
N ASP A 397 10.90 -16.52 35.24
CA ASP A 397 9.58 -17.17 35.23
C ASP A 397 9.03 -17.28 33.79
N TRP A 398 9.24 -16.26 32.96
CA TRP A 398 8.87 -16.28 31.54
C TRP A 398 9.66 -17.32 30.74
N CYS A 399 11.00 -17.30 30.86
CA CYS A 399 11.89 -18.18 30.10
C CYS A 399 11.65 -19.66 30.44
N GLU A 400 11.28 -20.00 31.68
CA GLU A 400 10.95 -21.37 32.09
C GLU A 400 9.64 -21.90 31.46
N VAL A 401 8.71 -21.01 31.12
CA VAL A 401 7.37 -21.38 30.62
C VAL A 401 7.26 -21.28 29.09
N VAL A 402 7.76 -20.18 28.51
CA VAL A 402 7.51 -19.81 27.10
C VAL A 402 8.78 -19.86 26.26
N GLY A 403 9.96 -19.75 26.87
CA GLY A 403 11.23 -19.60 26.16
C GLY A 403 11.48 -18.17 25.68
N ALA A 404 12.24 -18.01 24.60
CA ALA A 404 12.55 -16.70 24.03
C ALA A 404 11.30 -16.04 23.45
N TYR A 405 11.04 -14.79 23.85
CA TYR A 405 9.95 -13.99 23.28
C TYR A 405 10.25 -13.68 21.81
N ARG A 406 9.32 -14.08 20.93
CA ARG A 406 9.30 -13.67 19.53
C ARG A 406 8.18 -12.65 19.36
N PRO A 407 8.49 -11.43 18.89
CA PRO A 407 7.45 -10.49 18.50
C PRO A 407 6.59 -11.12 17.41
N LEU A 408 5.31 -10.74 17.34
CA LEU A 408 4.52 -11.10 16.18
C LEU A 408 5.12 -10.40 14.96
N TYR A 409 5.49 -11.18 13.94
CA TYR A 409 5.64 -10.62 12.61
C TYR A 409 4.31 -9.99 12.22
N ARG A 410 4.36 -8.84 11.54
CA ARG A 410 3.14 -8.16 11.07
C ARG A 410 2.21 -9.11 10.29
N ASP A 411 2.76 -10.12 9.62
CA ASP A 411 2.01 -11.18 8.92
C ASP A 411 1.58 -12.37 9.81
N ASP A 412 2.33 -12.70 10.87
CA ASP A 412 2.00 -13.81 11.79
C ASP A 412 0.84 -13.49 12.74
N ALA A 413 0.59 -12.20 12.99
CA ALA A 413 -0.60 -11.74 13.72
C ALA A 413 -1.92 -12.15 13.01
N ASN A 414 -1.88 -12.39 11.70
CA ASN A 414 -3.01 -12.88 10.91
C ASN A 414 -3.11 -14.41 10.88
N ILE A 415 -1.99 -15.14 11.00
CA ILE A 415 -1.92 -16.61 10.91
C ILE A 415 -2.42 -17.29 12.19
N LEU A 416 -2.21 -16.69 13.38
CA LEU A 416 -2.67 -17.24 14.67
C LEU A 416 -4.20 -17.29 14.84
N LYS A 417 -5.00 -16.83 13.86
CA LYS A 417 -6.45 -17.03 13.80
C LYS A 417 -6.87 -18.37 13.16
N LEU A 418 -5.93 -19.17 12.64
CA LEU A 418 -6.21 -20.41 11.92
C LEU A 418 -5.68 -21.63 12.70
N GLU A 419 -6.42 -22.11 13.70
CA GLU A 419 -6.24 -23.48 14.20
C GLU A 419 -7.09 -24.48 13.38
N PRO A 420 -6.62 -25.73 13.16
CA PRO A 420 -7.29 -26.68 12.29
C PRO A 420 -8.52 -27.29 12.99
N SER A 421 -9.69 -27.12 12.40
CA SER A 421 -10.94 -27.72 12.85
C SER A 421 -10.80 -29.25 12.95
N ARG A 422 -10.87 -29.79 14.16
CA ARG A 422 -11.11 -31.22 14.42
C ARG A 422 -12.47 -31.61 13.84
N SER A 423 -12.48 -32.73 13.11
CA SER A 423 -13.65 -33.42 12.60
C SER A 423 -14.70 -33.67 13.69
N VAL A 424 -15.94 -33.23 13.48
CA VAL A 424 -17.09 -33.62 14.30
C VAL A 424 -18.16 -34.22 13.41
N THR A 425 -18.41 -35.50 13.68
CA THR A 425 -19.52 -36.33 13.23
C THR A 425 -20.87 -35.75 13.65
N GLN A 426 -21.89 -36.01 12.82
CA GLN A 426 -23.31 -35.73 13.05
C GLN A 426 -23.76 -35.93 14.50
N GLU A 427 -24.20 -34.86 15.15
CA GLU A 427 -25.27 -34.89 16.15
C GLU A 427 -25.90 -33.49 16.28
N ASP A 428 -27.20 -33.48 16.00
CA ASP A 428 -28.29 -32.57 16.36
C ASP A 428 -28.06 -31.07 16.61
N ASP A 429 -28.71 -30.29 15.73
CA ASP A 429 -29.41 -29.03 15.98
C ASP A 429 -29.44 -28.59 17.45
N THR A 430 -28.50 -27.73 17.86
CA THR A 430 -28.67 -26.59 18.79
C THR A 430 -27.32 -26.06 19.29
N THR A 431 -26.47 -25.51 18.43
CA THR A 431 -25.53 -24.43 18.81
C THR A 431 -24.80 -23.92 17.58
N ASN A 432 -25.28 -22.80 17.03
CA ASN A 432 -24.56 -22.03 16.01
C ASN A 432 -24.43 -20.60 16.57
N GLU A 433 -23.60 -20.41 17.60
CA GLU A 433 -23.26 -19.08 18.08
C GLU A 433 -22.00 -18.59 17.36
N LYS A 434 -22.24 -17.73 16.36
CA LYS A 434 -21.26 -16.79 15.80
C LYS A 434 -20.46 -16.18 16.95
N GLN A 435 -19.12 -16.21 16.91
CA GLN A 435 -18.33 -15.27 17.71
C GLN A 435 -18.59 -13.86 17.18
N LYS A 436 -19.68 -13.23 17.67
CA LYS A 436 -19.88 -11.79 17.57
C LYS A 436 -18.68 -11.13 18.23
N HIS A 437 -17.92 -10.34 17.49
CA HIS A 437 -17.09 -9.33 18.13
C HIS A 437 -18.05 -8.46 18.92
N GLU A 438 -18.02 -8.57 20.25
CA GLU A 438 -18.91 -7.81 21.11
C GLU A 438 -18.44 -6.36 21.06
N VAL A 439 -19.02 -5.56 20.16
CA VAL A 439 -18.84 -4.11 20.16
C VAL A 439 -19.32 -3.64 21.53
N LYS A 440 -18.39 -3.24 22.38
CA LYS A 440 -18.73 -2.67 23.68
C LYS A 440 -19.69 -1.51 23.43
N ASP A 441 -20.85 -1.57 24.07
CA ASP A 441 -21.85 -0.53 23.96
C ASP A 441 -21.34 0.74 24.65
N TYR A 442 -20.81 1.66 23.85
CA TYR A 442 -20.36 2.98 24.28
C TYR A 442 -21.44 4.05 24.09
N THR A 443 -22.71 3.69 23.90
CA THR A 443 -23.79 4.65 23.62
C THR A 443 -23.83 5.77 24.66
N LYS A 444 -23.57 5.48 25.94
CA LYS A 444 -23.57 6.49 27.01
C LYS A 444 -22.39 7.47 26.88
N GLU A 445 -21.20 6.94 26.62
CA GLU A 445 -19.96 7.71 26.44
C GLU A 445 -20.04 8.56 25.17
N LEU A 446 -20.55 8.00 24.06
CA LEU A 446 -20.78 8.70 22.80
C LEU A 446 -21.87 9.76 22.94
N THR A 447 -22.95 9.50 23.69
CA THR A 447 -23.95 10.53 24.03
C THR A 447 -23.30 11.68 24.77
N ARG A 448 -22.48 11.40 25.79
CA ARG A 448 -21.75 12.43 26.52
C ARG A 448 -20.82 13.21 25.59
N ALA A 449 -20.11 12.54 24.69
CA ALA A 449 -19.20 13.17 23.74
C ALA A 449 -19.94 14.11 22.78
N VAL A 450 -21.04 13.67 22.17
CA VAL A 450 -21.86 14.49 21.28
C VAL A 450 -22.41 15.72 22.01
N GLU A 451 -22.87 15.60 23.26
CA GLU A 451 -23.31 16.77 24.04
C GLU A 451 -22.17 17.75 24.36
N ILE A 452 -20.96 17.25 24.64
CA ILE A 452 -19.79 18.11 24.83
C ILE A 452 -19.40 18.81 23.52
N TYR A 453 -19.43 18.12 22.38
CA TYR A 453 -19.18 18.72 21.08
C TYR A 453 -20.26 19.74 20.68
N LYS A 454 -21.53 19.50 21.04
CA LYS A 454 -22.61 20.50 20.90
C LYS A 454 -22.36 21.75 21.73
N ASN A 455 -21.93 21.58 22.98
CA ASN A 455 -21.53 22.70 23.83
C ASN A 455 -20.30 23.44 23.26
N ALA A 456 -19.43 22.72 22.54
CA ALA A 456 -18.31 23.31 21.80
C ALA A 456 -18.74 23.99 20.49
N GLY A 457 -20.02 23.91 20.10
CA GLY A 457 -20.52 24.46 18.85
C GLY A 457 -20.04 23.70 17.60
N LEU A 458 -19.65 22.44 17.76
CA LEU A 458 -19.20 21.55 16.68
C LEU A 458 -20.34 20.70 16.11
N PHE A 459 -21.56 20.82 16.62
CA PHE A 459 -22.75 20.20 16.03
C PHE A 459 -23.86 21.24 15.94
N ASN A 460 -24.68 21.14 14.89
CA ASN A 460 -25.94 21.87 14.83
C ASN A 460 -26.96 21.30 15.82
N LYS A 461 -28.18 21.83 15.85
CA LYS A 461 -29.32 21.29 16.65
C LYS A 461 -29.78 19.88 16.21
N GLN A 462 -28.88 19.08 15.64
CA GLN A 462 -29.08 17.68 15.29
C GLN A 462 -29.45 16.88 16.54
N ASP A 463 -30.23 15.82 16.35
CA ASP A 463 -30.63 14.93 17.43
C ASP A 463 -29.47 13.98 17.80
N THR A 464 -29.12 13.91 19.08
CA THR A 464 -27.96 13.12 19.55
C THR A 464 -28.12 11.63 19.25
N ALA A 465 -29.33 11.09 19.40
CA ALA A 465 -29.57 9.69 19.12
C ALA A 465 -29.43 9.38 17.63
N LYS A 466 -29.80 10.31 16.74
CA LYS A 466 -29.57 10.16 15.29
C LYS A 466 -28.09 10.16 14.92
N VAL A 467 -27.29 11.04 15.53
CA VAL A 467 -25.83 11.11 15.28
C VAL A 467 -25.16 9.81 15.73
N ILE A 468 -25.47 9.34 16.95
CA ILE A 468 -24.92 8.09 17.47
C ILE A 468 -25.34 6.91 16.60
N LYS A 469 -26.61 6.86 16.20
CA LYS A 469 -27.11 5.78 15.35
C LYS A 469 -26.39 5.78 13.99
N ALA A 470 -26.24 6.94 13.35
CA ALA A 470 -25.52 7.03 12.07
C ALA A 470 -24.07 6.53 12.20
N TYR A 471 -23.39 6.92 13.28
CA TYR A 471 -22.04 6.44 13.57
C TYR A 471 -21.98 4.95 13.87
N GLN A 472 -22.93 4.42 14.62
CA GLN A 472 -23.01 2.98 14.92
C GLN A 472 -23.34 2.16 13.67
N ASP A 473 -24.22 2.66 12.81
CA ASP A 473 -24.55 2.03 11.52
C ASP A 473 -23.29 1.99 10.63
N GLU A 474 -22.56 3.11 10.50
CA GLU A 474 -21.28 3.18 9.77
C GLU A 474 -20.23 2.24 10.38
N LEU A 475 -20.13 2.20 11.72
CA LEU A 475 -19.18 1.31 12.40
C LEU A 475 -19.54 -0.16 12.17
N CYS A 476 -20.82 -0.53 12.22
CA CYS A 476 -21.25 -1.89 11.90
C CYS A 476 -20.92 -2.25 10.46
N GLU A 477 -21.20 -1.37 9.50
CA GLU A 477 -20.86 -1.57 8.09
C GLU A 477 -19.34 -1.73 7.88
N ASN A 478 -18.53 -0.90 8.54
CA ASN A 478 -17.07 -0.98 8.46
C ASN A 478 -16.50 -2.25 9.11
N LEU A 479 -17.07 -2.70 10.24
CA LEU A 479 -16.69 -3.96 10.89
C LEU A 479 -17.10 -5.18 10.09
N GLU A 480 -18.27 -5.14 9.45
CA GLU A 480 -18.77 -6.20 8.57
C GLU A 480 -18.00 -6.25 7.24
N SER A 481 -17.45 -5.12 6.77
CA SER A 481 -16.79 -5.01 5.45
C SER A 481 -15.27 -5.16 5.47
N ASN A 482 -14.59 -4.71 6.54
CA ASN A 482 -13.13 -4.54 6.53
C ASN A 482 -12.37 -5.36 7.59
N GLY A 483 -13.07 -6.12 8.46
CA GLY A 483 -12.43 -7.04 9.41
C GLY A 483 -11.53 -6.41 10.48
N PHE A 484 -11.51 -5.08 10.59
CA PHE A 484 -10.77 -4.36 11.63
C PHE A 484 -11.36 -4.64 13.01
N PRO A 485 -10.54 -4.69 14.08
CA PRO A 485 -11.07 -4.71 15.43
C PRO A 485 -11.90 -3.44 15.69
N PRO A 486 -12.96 -3.51 16.52
CA PRO A 486 -13.72 -2.32 16.89
C PRO A 486 -12.76 -1.26 17.48
N PRO A 487 -12.79 -0.02 16.96
CA PRO A 487 -11.90 1.04 17.39
C PRO A 487 -12.04 1.30 18.88
N ALA A 488 -10.97 1.76 19.51
CA ALA A 488 -11.00 2.08 20.94
C ALA A 488 -12.00 3.21 21.21
N LEU A 489 -12.50 3.32 22.45
CA LEU A 489 -13.48 4.36 22.81
C LEU A 489 -13.02 5.76 22.41
N GLN A 490 -11.72 6.07 22.54
CA GLN A 490 -11.19 7.39 22.18
C GLN A 490 -11.29 7.68 20.67
N GLU A 491 -11.02 6.68 19.83
CA GLU A 491 -11.17 6.77 18.39
C GLU A 491 -12.64 6.91 18.00
N GLN A 492 -13.55 6.24 18.71
CA GLN A 492 -15.00 6.40 18.50
C GLN A 492 -15.52 7.78 18.92
N ILE A 493 -14.98 8.33 20.01
CA ILE A 493 -15.25 9.70 20.46
C ILE A 493 -14.78 10.72 19.42
N ILE A 494 -13.71 10.44 18.67
CA ILE A 494 -13.26 11.30 17.57
C ILE A 494 -14.13 11.05 16.32
N GLY A 495 -14.35 9.79 15.95
CA GLY A 495 -15.08 9.39 14.75
C GLY A 495 -16.52 9.89 14.70
N VAL A 496 -17.21 10.03 15.85
CA VAL A 496 -18.55 10.59 15.87
C VAL A 496 -18.61 12.04 15.34
N LEU A 497 -17.49 12.79 15.36
CA LEU A 497 -17.40 14.13 14.75
C LEU A 497 -17.53 14.10 13.23
N HIS A 498 -17.31 12.95 12.56
CA HIS A 498 -17.46 12.85 11.10
C HIS A 498 -18.91 13.09 10.66
N HIS A 499 -19.86 12.87 11.56
CA HIS A 499 -21.27 13.17 11.34
C HIS A 499 -21.66 14.60 11.74
N SER A 500 -20.68 15.47 12.01
CA SER A 500 -20.92 16.90 12.18
C SER A 500 -21.13 17.58 10.83
N ASP A 501 -22.11 18.48 10.78
CA ASP A 501 -22.36 19.35 9.63
C ASP A 501 -21.48 20.62 9.63
N ASN A 502 -20.69 20.91 10.67
CA ASN A 502 -20.10 22.24 10.88
C ASN A 502 -18.72 22.22 11.56
N TYR A 503 -17.86 23.15 11.13
CA TYR A 503 -16.59 23.50 11.77
C TYR A 503 -15.57 22.35 11.94
N PHE A 504 -15.68 21.35 11.08
CA PHE A 504 -14.87 20.13 11.09
C PHE A 504 -14.37 19.84 9.68
N TRP A 505 -13.08 19.55 9.57
CA TRP A 505 -12.52 18.88 8.39
C TRP A 505 -11.83 17.59 8.82
N TRP A 506 -12.01 16.55 8.01
CA TRP A 506 -11.33 15.27 8.08
C TRP A 506 -10.84 14.90 6.69
N GLY A 507 -9.63 14.39 6.61
CA GLY A 507 -9.11 13.84 5.37
C GLY A 507 -7.69 13.34 5.49
N ASP A 508 -7.28 12.66 4.43
CA ASP A 508 -5.91 12.22 4.21
C ASP A 508 -5.07 13.39 3.65
N PRO A 509 -3.97 13.78 4.32
CA PRO A 509 -3.03 14.76 3.78
C PRO A 509 -2.20 14.22 2.60
N GLU A 510 -2.13 12.90 2.39
CA GLU A 510 -1.61 12.23 1.20
C GLU A 510 -2.65 12.38 0.08
N CYS A 511 -2.50 13.40 -0.77
CA CYS A 511 -3.55 13.75 -1.73
C CYS A 511 -3.01 14.11 -3.11
N ASP A 512 -1.95 13.42 -3.55
CA ASP A 512 -1.35 13.55 -4.88
C ASP A 512 -0.96 15.00 -5.23
N VAL A 513 -0.28 15.71 -4.32
CA VAL A 513 0.09 17.13 -4.49
C VAL A 513 1.01 17.35 -5.70
N CYS A 514 0.46 17.81 -6.82
CA CYS A 514 1.21 18.05 -8.07
C CYS A 514 0.57 19.11 -8.98
N SER A 515 1.28 19.58 -10.01
CA SER A 515 0.79 20.68 -10.87
C SER A 515 -0.53 20.45 -11.62
N VAL A 516 -0.97 19.19 -11.77
CA VAL A 516 -2.26 18.82 -12.39
C VAL A 516 -3.37 18.62 -11.36
N ASN A 517 -3.02 18.49 -10.09
CA ASN A 517 -3.94 18.30 -8.98
C ASN A 517 -3.86 19.49 -8.02
N VAL A 518 -4.87 20.36 -8.07
CA VAL A 518 -4.96 21.62 -7.31
C VAL A 518 -5.27 21.38 -5.81
N ALA A 519 -4.45 20.55 -5.17
CA ALA A 519 -4.64 20.01 -3.84
C ALA A 519 -4.77 21.11 -2.77
N TYR A 520 -3.99 22.19 -2.86
CA TYR A 520 -4.10 23.30 -1.90
C TYR A 520 -5.37 24.12 -2.12
N ILE A 521 -5.86 24.26 -3.36
CA ILE A 521 -7.14 24.93 -3.62
C ILE A 521 -8.29 24.15 -3.00
N ASP A 522 -8.32 22.83 -3.19
CA ASP A 522 -9.35 21.96 -2.61
C ASP A 522 -9.26 21.97 -1.07
N PHE A 523 -8.05 21.87 -0.51
CA PHE A 523 -7.82 21.92 0.92
C PHE A 523 -8.27 23.25 1.55
N VAL A 524 -7.86 24.40 0.99
CA VAL A 524 -8.30 25.73 1.45
C VAL A 524 -9.81 25.89 1.34
N SER A 525 -10.42 25.36 0.27
CA SER A 525 -11.88 25.38 0.08
C SER A 525 -12.61 24.56 1.13
N LYS A 526 -12.07 23.40 1.51
CA LYS A 526 -12.60 22.55 2.57
C LYS A 526 -12.48 23.22 3.94
N LEU A 527 -11.33 23.83 4.25
CA LEU A 527 -11.16 24.62 5.48
C LEU A 527 -12.12 25.82 5.53
N ALA A 528 -12.33 26.53 4.42
CA ALA A 528 -13.28 27.63 4.36
C ALA A 528 -14.73 27.18 4.64
N ARG A 529 -15.13 25.99 4.17
CA ARG A 529 -16.43 25.38 4.51
C ARG A 529 -16.52 24.98 5.98
N ALA A 530 -15.40 24.60 6.58
CA ALA A 530 -15.27 24.28 7.99
C ALA A 530 -14.99 25.52 8.86
N ALA A 531 -15.12 26.74 8.34
CA ALA A 531 -14.97 27.98 9.10
C ALA A 531 -16.23 28.84 9.03
N ASP A 532 -16.26 29.89 9.85
CA ASP A 532 -17.29 30.92 9.76
C ASP A 532 -16.82 32.04 8.82
N GLU A 533 -17.57 33.14 8.78
CA GLU A 533 -17.25 34.30 7.93
C GLU A 533 -15.86 34.92 8.22
N THR A 534 -15.19 34.55 9.33
CA THR A 534 -13.83 35.02 9.64
C THR A 534 -12.75 34.39 8.75
N PHE A 535 -13.04 33.26 8.10
CA PHE A 535 -12.18 32.66 7.08
C PHE A 535 -12.99 32.26 5.85
N ALA A 536 -13.33 33.26 5.05
CA ALA A 536 -14.04 33.09 3.77
C ALA A 536 -13.23 33.72 2.63
N PRO A 537 -12.18 33.05 2.12
CA PRO A 537 -11.40 33.57 1.01
C PRO A 537 -12.28 33.70 -0.25
N SER A 538 -12.24 34.86 -0.90
CA SER A 538 -12.97 35.13 -2.15
C SER A 538 -12.27 34.57 -3.38
N TYR A 539 -10.98 34.25 -3.25
CA TYR A 539 -10.13 33.69 -4.29
C TYR A 539 -9.08 32.79 -3.65
N CYS A 540 -8.76 31.69 -4.32
CA CYS A 540 -7.65 30.81 -4.00
C CYS A 540 -7.05 30.32 -5.32
N ASP A 541 -5.73 30.37 -5.43
CA ASP A 541 -4.98 29.92 -6.59
C ASP A 541 -3.68 29.26 -6.15
N GLU A 542 -3.21 28.34 -6.97
CA GLU A 542 -2.04 27.53 -6.70
C GLU A 542 -1.15 27.54 -7.94
N LYS A 543 0.03 28.17 -7.80
CA LYS A 543 0.95 28.39 -8.92
C LYS A 543 2.16 27.51 -8.78
N TRP A 544 2.40 26.74 -9.83
CA TRP A 544 3.51 25.82 -9.92
C TRP A 544 4.60 26.36 -10.83
N LYS A 545 5.87 26.16 -10.44
CA LYS A 545 7.03 26.43 -11.28
C LYS A 545 7.72 25.11 -11.67
N GLY A 546 7.06 24.32 -12.51
CA GLY A 546 7.43 22.94 -12.82
C GLY A 546 6.41 21.97 -12.25
N GLU A 547 6.60 20.67 -12.46
CA GLU A 547 5.64 19.62 -12.06
C GLU A 547 5.57 19.42 -10.54
N PHE A 548 6.72 19.56 -9.86
CA PHE A 548 6.93 19.35 -8.41
C PHE A 548 7.27 20.65 -7.64
N GLY A 549 6.97 21.80 -8.24
CA GLY A 549 7.13 23.12 -7.61
C GLY A 549 8.43 23.85 -7.98
N PRO A 550 8.75 25.01 -7.36
CA PRO A 550 8.11 25.63 -6.20
C PRO A 550 6.63 25.96 -6.40
N ILE A 551 5.85 25.76 -5.34
CA ILE A 551 4.41 26.07 -5.28
C ILE A 551 4.24 27.44 -4.63
N THR A 552 3.25 28.21 -5.09
CA THR A 552 2.78 29.40 -4.39
C THR A 552 1.27 29.36 -4.31
N VAL A 553 0.75 29.27 -3.09
CA VAL A 553 -0.67 29.39 -2.81
C VAL A 553 -0.98 30.86 -2.57
N GLU A 554 -1.88 31.44 -3.37
CA GLU A 554 -2.37 32.80 -3.22
C GLU A 554 -3.85 32.75 -2.83
N ILE A 555 -4.21 33.39 -1.72
CA ILE A 555 -5.62 33.59 -1.34
C ILE A 555 -5.95 35.08 -1.26
N GLU A 556 -7.20 35.43 -1.52
CA GLU A 556 -7.73 36.75 -1.21
C GLU A 556 -8.71 36.64 -0.05
N LEU A 557 -8.39 37.29 1.07
CA LEU A 557 -9.21 37.30 2.28
C LEU A 557 -9.45 38.76 2.68
N ASN A 558 -10.70 39.14 2.93
CA ASN A 558 -11.08 40.52 3.30
C ASN A 558 -10.53 41.60 2.33
N GLY A 559 -10.49 41.28 1.02
CA GLY A 559 -10.00 42.18 -0.03
C GLY A 559 -8.48 42.38 -0.05
N LYS A 560 -7.71 41.58 0.72
CA LYS A 560 -6.24 41.57 0.71
C LYS A 560 -5.73 40.24 0.18
N LYS A 561 -4.69 40.31 -0.66
CA LYS A 561 -4.00 39.14 -1.18
C LYS A 561 -2.91 38.68 -0.21
N HIS A 562 -2.91 37.39 0.09
CA HIS A 562 -1.94 36.73 0.95
C HIS A 562 -1.28 35.59 0.18
N ARG A 563 0.01 35.37 0.40
CA ARG A 563 0.77 34.29 -0.25
C ARG A 563 1.44 33.38 0.76
N PHE A 564 1.33 32.09 0.49
CA PHE A 564 2.01 31.03 1.19
C PHE A 564 2.89 30.26 0.21
N LYS A 565 4.05 29.81 0.68
CA LYS A 565 4.97 28.98 -0.09
C LYS A 565 5.13 27.67 0.67
N PRO A 566 4.33 26.65 0.36
CA PRO A 566 4.48 25.37 1.02
C PRO A 566 5.84 24.76 0.67
N SER A 567 6.37 23.98 1.62
CA SER A 567 7.41 23.00 1.36
C SER A 567 6.82 21.87 0.52
N TYR A 568 7.62 21.27 -0.35
CA TYR A 568 7.19 20.11 -1.12
C TYR A 568 7.47 18.85 -0.30
N PHE A 569 6.44 18.08 0.03
CA PHE A 569 6.50 16.82 0.77
C PHE A 569 5.98 15.67 -0.09
N ASP A 570 6.44 15.63 -1.33
CA ASP A 570 5.96 14.69 -2.35
C ASP A 570 4.46 14.84 -2.62
N ASP A 571 3.67 13.77 -2.47
CA ASP A 571 2.21 13.78 -2.61
C ASP A 571 1.45 14.31 -1.39
N TRP A 572 2.15 14.74 -0.34
CA TRP A 572 1.56 15.25 0.91
C TRP A 572 1.40 16.78 0.93
N LEU A 573 0.32 17.24 1.58
CA LEU A 573 0.14 18.65 1.92
C LEU A 573 1.13 19.12 2.99
N ASP A 574 1.73 20.30 2.78
CA ASP A 574 2.42 21.02 3.85
C ASP A 574 1.40 21.62 4.83
N MET A 575 1.14 20.87 5.89
CA MET A 575 0.17 21.22 6.95
C MET A 575 0.55 22.50 7.71
N SER A 576 1.77 23.04 7.55
CA SER A 576 2.11 24.37 8.09
C SER A 576 1.29 25.51 7.47
N ILE A 577 0.60 25.25 6.34
CA ILE A 577 -0.40 26.18 5.79
C ILE A 577 -1.50 26.52 6.81
N ILE A 578 -1.84 25.61 7.73
CA ILE A 578 -2.84 25.85 8.77
C ILE A 578 -2.33 26.92 9.76
N ILE A 579 -1.05 26.83 10.16
CA ILE A 579 -0.40 27.83 11.03
C ILE A 579 -0.42 29.20 10.34
N TRP A 580 -0.12 29.22 9.04
CA TRP A 580 -0.16 30.44 8.24
C TRP A 580 -1.57 31.03 8.14
N ILE A 581 -2.59 30.23 7.81
CA ILE A 581 -4.01 30.63 7.77
C ILE A 581 -4.46 31.19 9.13
N ASN A 582 -4.10 30.52 10.22
CA ASN A 582 -4.40 30.98 11.57
C ASN A 582 -3.82 32.36 11.87
N GLY A 583 -2.67 32.72 11.28
CA GLY A 583 -2.10 34.06 11.36
C GLY A 583 -2.90 35.15 10.61
N LEU A 584 -3.75 34.77 9.66
CA LEU A 584 -4.56 35.69 8.85
C LEU A 584 -5.95 35.97 9.46
N ILE A 585 -6.46 35.06 10.28
CA ILE A 585 -7.78 35.15 10.89
C ILE A 585 -7.76 36.20 12.02
N GLU A 586 -8.64 37.19 11.97
CA GLU A 586 -8.74 38.25 13.00
C GLU A 586 -9.64 37.85 14.19
N GLY A 587 -10.33 36.69 14.11
CA GLY A 587 -11.21 36.15 15.15
C GLY A 587 -10.53 35.30 16.24
N GLU A 588 -11.30 34.99 17.29
CA GLU A 588 -10.85 34.14 18.41
C GLU A 588 -10.77 32.64 18.07
N ARG A 589 -11.52 32.20 17.03
CA ARG A 589 -11.46 30.82 16.54
C ARG A 589 -10.26 30.63 15.63
N LYS A 590 -9.59 29.49 15.81
CA LYS A 590 -8.45 29.04 15.03
C LYS A 590 -8.66 27.59 14.64
N PHE A 591 -7.98 27.17 13.59
CA PHE A 591 -7.88 25.78 13.20
C PHE A 591 -6.91 25.06 14.15
N GLU A 592 -7.40 24.04 14.83
CA GLU A 592 -6.66 23.18 15.75
C GLU A 592 -6.62 21.76 15.17
N THR A 593 -5.44 21.16 15.12
CA THR A 593 -5.21 19.90 14.42
C THR A 593 -5.02 18.72 15.36
N LEU A 594 -5.38 17.56 14.85
CA LEU A 594 -4.96 16.25 15.32
C LEU A 594 -4.48 15.48 14.08
N SER A 595 -3.21 15.08 14.08
CA SER A 595 -2.61 14.19 13.09
C SER A 595 -2.47 12.79 13.68
N GLY A 596 -2.94 11.78 12.96
CA GLY A 596 -2.84 10.38 13.37
C GLY A 596 -2.70 9.45 12.17
N GLY A 597 -1.60 8.71 12.07
CA GLY A 597 -1.33 7.84 10.92
C GLY A 597 -1.47 8.58 9.59
N ASN A 598 -2.36 8.09 8.71
CA ASN A 598 -2.64 8.65 7.38
C ASN A 598 -3.86 9.60 7.36
N TYR A 599 -4.26 10.20 8.49
CA TYR A 599 -5.35 11.16 8.48
C TYR A 599 -5.05 12.37 9.37
N SER A 600 -5.71 13.47 9.06
CA SER A 600 -5.69 14.66 9.88
C SER A 600 -7.09 15.22 10.08
N ASN A 601 -7.33 15.69 11.29
CA ASN A 601 -8.56 16.36 11.69
C ASN A 601 -8.25 17.83 11.95
N CYS A 602 -9.15 18.70 11.54
CA CYS A 602 -9.03 20.13 11.77
C CYS A 602 -10.33 20.69 12.35
N LEU A 603 -10.25 21.24 13.56
CA LEU A 603 -11.36 21.87 14.28
C LEU A 603 -11.22 23.38 14.26
N PHE A 604 -12.26 24.09 13.81
CA PHE A 604 -12.28 25.55 13.88
C PHE A 604 -12.89 26.02 15.20
N ILE A 605 -12.06 26.26 16.22
CA ILE A 605 -12.49 26.44 17.62
C ILE A 605 -11.70 27.54 18.35
N THR A 606 -12.28 28.07 19.43
CA THR A 606 -11.61 29.00 20.35
C THR A 606 -10.70 28.25 21.33
N LYS A 607 -9.75 28.96 21.96
CA LYS A 607 -8.92 28.40 23.05
C LYS A 607 -9.75 27.86 24.22
N ALA A 608 -10.90 28.49 24.52
CA ALA A 608 -11.79 28.03 25.59
C ALA A 608 -12.47 26.70 25.22
N GLN A 609 -12.88 26.54 23.96
CA GLN A 609 -13.41 25.28 23.44
C GLN A 609 -12.33 24.19 23.40
N LYS A 610 -11.11 24.50 22.94
CA LYS A 610 -9.97 23.56 22.98
C LYS A 610 -9.72 23.01 24.39
N LYS A 611 -9.62 23.92 25.38
CA LYS A 611 -9.51 23.57 26.81
C LYS A 611 -10.61 22.65 27.31
N MET A 612 -11.84 22.93 26.90
CA MET A 612 -12.99 22.12 27.25
C MET A 612 -12.89 20.71 26.65
N LEU A 613 -12.51 20.58 25.38
CA LEU A 613 -12.37 19.29 24.70
C LEU A 613 -11.22 18.46 25.29
N ILE A 614 -10.07 19.07 25.59
CA ILE A 614 -8.96 18.40 26.28
C ILE A 614 -9.41 17.92 27.66
N LYS A 615 -10.09 18.77 28.44
CA LYS A 615 -10.49 18.44 29.81
C LYS A 615 -11.61 17.40 29.89
N GLU A 616 -12.64 17.54 29.07
CA GLU A 616 -13.88 16.75 29.20
C GLU A 616 -13.85 15.48 28.34
N LEU A 617 -13.04 15.43 27.28
CA LEU A 617 -12.94 14.31 26.34
C LEU A 617 -11.52 13.75 26.16
N ALA A 618 -10.51 14.31 26.83
CA ALA A 618 -9.10 13.98 26.56
C ALA A 618 -8.75 14.10 25.07
N TYR A 619 -9.32 15.09 24.37
CA TYR A 619 -9.14 15.25 22.92
C TYR A 619 -7.65 15.49 22.59
N PRO A 620 -7.02 14.65 21.75
CA PRO A 620 -5.57 14.64 21.58
C PRO A 620 -5.12 15.63 20.49
N PHE A 621 -5.20 16.94 20.72
CA PHE A 621 -4.64 17.91 19.76
C PHE A 621 -3.12 17.77 19.62
N ASP A 622 -2.58 18.04 18.43
CA ASP A 622 -1.13 17.99 18.15
C ASP A 622 -0.33 18.95 19.02
N THR A 623 -0.95 20.09 19.34
CA THR A 623 -0.38 21.10 20.23
C THR A 623 -1.08 21.05 21.58
N PRO A 624 -0.35 20.73 22.66
CA PRO A 624 -0.83 20.97 24.02
C PRO A 624 -1.10 22.47 24.24
N ASP A 625 -1.94 22.79 25.23
CA ASP A 625 -2.25 24.17 25.61
C ASP A 625 -1.05 25.01 26.08
#